data_AF-A0A644XHL5-F1
#
_entry.id   AF-A0A644XHL5-F1
#
_cell.length_a   1.000
_cell.length_b   1.000
_cell.length_c   1.000
_cell.angle_alpha   90.00
_cell.angle_beta   90.00
_cell.angle_gamma   90.00
#
_symmetry.space_group_name_H-M   'P 1'
#
loop_
_entity.id
_entity.type
_entity.pdbx_description
1 polymer ?
#
loop_
_entity_poly.entity_id
_entity_poly.type
_entity_poly.pdbx_seq_one_letter_code
_entity_poly.pdbx_strand_id
1 'polypeptide(L)'
;MDVIIGSHPHVVQPMELTTPVGSMSERLVIWSLGNFISNQKDPLTDAGLLVGFTLKRTSYGKPEVCNVKYIPLYRMKLEGKKPGYYMMPGLMTEKNIDALIPGDENKEDFRSVMADTRRKVNTDQRIREVER
;
A
#
# COMPACT_ATOMS: atom_id res chain seq x y z
N MET A 1 12.42 -12.96 -13.74
CA MET A 1 11.48 -11.92 -13.29
C MET A 1 10.86 -12.42 -12.01
N ASP A 2 11.27 -11.85 -10.90
CA ASP A 2 10.98 -12.35 -9.55
C ASP A 2 10.05 -11.40 -8.79
N VAL A 3 10.03 -10.13 -9.20
CA VAL A 3 9.12 -9.09 -8.72
C VAL A 3 8.58 -8.29 -9.91
N ILE A 4 7.29 -7.99 -9.90
CA ILE A 4 6.61 -7.13 -10.88
C ILE A 4 5.92 -6.00 -10.09
N ILE A 5 6.20 -4.74 -10.45
CA ILE A 5 5.59 -3.56 -9.82
C ILE A 5 4.92 -2.73 -10.90
N GLY A 6 3.59 -2.68 -10.88
CA GLY A 6 2.79 -1.81 -11.74
C GLY A 6 2.71 -0.39 -11.19
N SER A 7 2.64 0.58 -12.10
CA SER A 7 2.64 2.02 -11.78
C SER A 7 1.26 2.68 -11.82
N HIS A 8 0.28 2.06 -12.49
CA HIS A 8 -1.07 2.58 -12.70
C HIS A 8 -2.06 1.41 -12.63
N PRO A 9 -3.27 1.56 -12.03
CA PRO A 9 -4.01 2.79 -11.72
C PRO A 9 -3.51 3.59 -10.52
N HIS A 10 -3.89 4.87 -10.39
CA HIS A 10 -3.60 5.70 -9.20
C HIS A 10 -4.41 5.32 -7.94
N VAL A 11 -4.87 4.09 -7.88
CA VAL A 11 -5.58 3.49 -6.75
C VAL A 11 -4.84 2.22 -6.37
N VAL A 12 -4.77 1.93 -5.07
CA VAL A 12 -4.18 0.68 -4.59
C VAL A 12 -4.89 -0.50 -5.24
N GLN A 13 -4.10 -1.43 -5.77
CA GLN A 13 -4.54 -2.71 -6.30
C GLN A 13 -3.92 -3.86 -5.49
N PRO A 14 -4.39 -5.09 -5.68
CA PRO A 14 -3.86 -6.21 -4.93
C PRO A 14 -2.34 -6.37 -5.05
N MET A 15 -1.77 -6.96 -4.01
CA MET A 15 -0.42 -7.51 -4.02
C MET A 15 -0.54 -9.01 -3.80
N GLU A 16 0.17 -9.81 -4.56
CA GLU A 16 0.04 -11.27 -4.51
C GLU A 16 1.38 -11.97 -4.73
N LEU A 17 1.48 -13.15 -4.14
CA LEU A 17 2.54 -14.11 -4.41
C LEU A 17 1.93 -15.20 -5.29
N THR A 18 2.38 -15.29 -6.54
CA THR A 18 1.80 -16.20 -7.54
C THR A 18 2.87 -16.99 -8.27
N THR A 19 2.55 -18.21 -8.68
CA THR A 19 3.42 -19.05 -9.51
C THR A 19 2.86 -19.07 -10.93
N PRO A 20 3.47 -18.37 -11.89
CA PRO A 20 2.95 -18.30 -13.26
C PRO A 20 2.96 -19.65 -13.95
N VAL A 21 2.01 -19.85 -14.87
CA VAL A 21 1.91 -21.08 -15.66
C VAL A 21 3.25 -21.37 -16.35
N GLY A 22 3.76 -22.59 -16.17
CA GLY A 22 5.05 -23.02 -16.70
C GLY A 22 6.27 -22.55 -15.90
N SER A 23 6.08 -21.89 -14.76
CA SER A 23 7.16 -21.51 -13.84
C SER A 23 7.24 -22.44 -12.63
N MET A 24 8.45 -22.72 -12.17
CA MET A 24 8.70 -23.41 -10.89
C MET A 24 9.04 -22.44 -9.76
N SER A 25 8.83 -21.14 -9.98
CA SER A 25 9.25 -20.10 -9.04
C SER A 25 8.14 -19.09 -8.86
N GLU A 26 7.84 -18.81 -7.60
CA GLU A 26 6.87 -17.82 -7.18
C GLU A 26 7.40 -16.41 -7.48
N ARG A 27 6.48 -15.48 -7.76
CA ARG A 27 6.75 -14.08 -8.04
C ARG A 27 5.89 -13.21 -7.13
N LEU A 28 6.48 -12.11 -6.67
CA LEU A 28 5.72 -11.03 -6.05
C LEU A 28 5.17 -10.11 -7.14
N VAL A 29 3.85 -9.95 -7.21
CA VAL A 29 3.19 -9.04 -8.13
C VAL A 29 2.49 -7.97 -7.31
N ILE A 30 2.89 -6.72 -7.53
CA ILE A 30 2.25 -5.52 -6.98
C ILE A 30 1.57 -4.81 -8.15
N TRP A 31 0.25 -4.95 -8.26
CA TRP A 31 -0.47 -4.46 -9.44
C TRP A 31 -0.49 -2.92 -9.52
N SER A 32 -0.65 -2.26 -8.38
CA SER A 32 -0.45 -0.82 -8.25
C SER A 32 -0.28 -0.42 -6.79
N LEU A 33 0.68 0.48 -6.55
CA LEU A 33 0.94 1.11 -5.25
C LEU A 33 -0.06 2.22 -4.91
N GLY A 34 -0.94 2.58 -5.84
CA GLY A 34 -1.84 3.71 -5.69
C GLY A 34 -1.13 5.04 -5.83
N ASN A 35 -1.57 6.03 -5.08
CA ASN A 35 -1.15 7.41 -5.23
C ASN A 35 -0.26 7.85 -4.07
N PHE A 36 0.94 8.33 -4.40
CA PHE A 36 1.88 8.83 -3.40
C PHE A 36 1.91 10.37 -3.31
N ILE A 37 1.89 11.10 -4.43
CA ILE A 37 1.99 12.58 -4.43
C ILE A 37 0.98 13.27 -5.39
N SER A 38 0.31 12.53 -6.27
CA SER A 38 -0.53 13.13 -7.32
C SER A 38 -1.84 13.73 -6.77
N ASN A 39 -2.36 14.77 -7.41
CA ASN A 39 -3.62 15.45 -7.07
C ASN A 39 -4.83 14.82 -7.77
N GLN A 40 -4.92 13.50 -7.79
CA GLN A 40 -6.14 12.81 -8.24
C GLN A 40 -7.24 12.99 -7.21
N LYS A 41 -8.49 13.17 -7.67
CA LYS A 41 -9.66 13.45 -6.81
C LYS A 41 -10.74 12.38 -6.91
N ASP A 42 -10.49 11.33 -7.68
CA ASP A 42 -11.43 10.23 -7.80
C ASP A 42 -11.46 9.42 -6.49
N PRO A 43 -12.58 8.72 -6.19
CA PRO A 43 -12.70 7.92 -4.99
C PRO A 43 -11.51 6.96 -4.81
N LEU A 44 -11.01 6.84 -3.58
CA LEU A 44 -9.89 5.96 -3.19
C LEU A 44 -8.52 6.34 -3.77
N THR A 45 -8.40 7.46 -4.49
CA THR A 45 -7.09 7.97 -4.97
C THR A 45 -6.27 8.67 -3.90
N ASP A 46 -6.79 8.78 -2.68
CA ASP A 46 -6.07 9.18 -1.47
C ASP A 46 -5.23 8.04 -0.86
N ALA A 47 -5.36 6.82 -1.39
CA ALA A 47 -4.64 5.65 -0.94
C ALA A 47 -3.28 5.50 -1.62
N GLY A 48 -2.24 5.23 -0.83
CA GLY A 48 -0.92 4.81 -1.32
C GLY A 48 -0.34 3.66 -0.50
N LEU A 49 0.69 3.01 -1.04
CA LEU A 49 1.44 1.95 -0.36
C LEU A 49 2.93 2.26 -0.35
N LEU A 50 3.57 2.07 0.80
CA LEU A 50 5.00 1.87 0.90
C LEU A 50 5.25 0.39 1.12
N VAL A 51 5.92 -0.28 0.18
CA VAL A 51 6.16 -1.72 0.22
C VAL A 51 7.65 -2.00 0.38
N GLY A 52 7.99 -2.92 1.28
CA GLY A 52 9.34 -3.44 1.48
C GLY A 52 9.34 -4.96 1.41
N PHE A 53 10.38 -5.54 0.82
CA PHE A 53 10.59 -6.99 0.76
C PHE A 53 12.08 -7.30 0.75
N THR A 54 12.43 -8.55 1.05
CA THR A 54 13.80 -9.06 1.00
C THR A 54 13.95 -9.98 -0.20
N LEU A 55 15.00 -9.77 -1.00
CA LEU A 55 15.41 -10.71 -2.04
C LEU A 55 16.63 -11.48 -1.52
N LYS A 56 16.48 -12.80 -1.34
CA LYS A 56 17.57 -13.69 -0.90
C LYS A 56 17.95 -14.65 -2.02
N ARG A 57 19.20 -15.11 -2.00
CA ARG A 57 19.67 -16.20 -2.87
C ARG A 57 19.64 -17.51 -2.08
N THR A 58 18.95 -18.51 -2.60
CA THR A 58 18.90 -19.85 -2.02
C THR A 58 20.25 -20.55 -2.13
N SER A 59 20.42 -21.65 -1.39
CA SER A 59 21.61 -22.52 -1.47
C SER A 59 21.88 -23.05 -2.88
N TYR A 60 20.82 -23.20 -3.70
CA TYR A 60 20.90 -23.61 -5.10
C TYR A 60 21.10 -22.44 -6.07
N GLY A 61 21.36 -21.23 -5.56
CA GLY A 61 21.65 -20.05 -6.35
C GLY A 61 20.44 -19.33 -6.95
N LYS A 62 19.20 -19.77 -6.66
CA LYS A 62 17.96 -19.16 -7.15
C LYS A 62 17.51 -17.96 -6.28
N PRO A 63 17.01 -16.87 -6.86
CA PRO A 63 16.40 -15.77 -6.10
C PRO A 63 15.08 -16.22 -5.45
N GLU A 64 14.80 -15.70 -4.27
CA GLU A 64 13.56 -15.94 -3.53
C GLU A 64 13.14 -14.64 -2.82
N VAL A 65 11.87 -14.29 -2.93
CA VAL A 65 11.28 -13.12 -2.25
C VAL A 65 10.73 -13.55 -0.89
N CYS A 66 11.08 -12.83 0.16
CA CYS A 66 10.55 -13.05 1.51
C CYS A 66 10.36 -11.74 2.28
N ASN A 67 9.77 -11.81 3.48
CA ASN A 67 9.53 -10.65 4.35
C ASN A 67 8.77 -9.51 3.66
N VAL A 68 7.72 -9.83 2.90
CA VAL A 68 6.91 -8.83 2.20
C VAL A 68 6.08 -8.07 3.23
N LYS A 69 6.35 -6.76 3.34
CA LYS A 69 5.68 -5.87 4.27
C LYS A 69 5.19 -4.61 3.58
N TYR A 70 4.12 -4.02 4.09
CA TYR A 70 3.61 -2.76 3.57
C TYR A 70 3.17 -1.81 4.68
N ILE A 71 3.13 -0.52 4.34
CA ILE A 71 2.52 0.54 5.14
C ILE A 71 1.48 1.21 4.23
N PRO A 72 0.18 1.14 4.58
CA PRO A 72 -0.82 1.93 3.89
C PRO A 72 -0.62 3.41 4.25
N LEU A 73 -0.74 4.27 3.25
CA LEU A 73 -0.63 5.71 3.38
C LEU A 73 -1.93 6.35 2.96
N TYR A 74 -2.35 7.34 3.74
CA TYR A 74 -3.45 8.23 3.39
C TYR A 74 -2.89 9.60 3.01
N ARG A 75 -3.25 10.08 1.83
CA ARG A 75 -2.88 11.40 1.34
C ARG A 75 -3.94 12.42 1.74
N MET A 76 -3.74 13.09 2.86
CA MET A 76 -4.63 14.16 3.28
C MET A 76 -4.28 15.46 2.55
N LYS A 77 -5.29 16.10 1.94
CA LYS A 77 -5.16 17.45 1.38
C LYS A 77 -5.47 18.48 2.47
N LEU A 78 -4.56 19.43 2.70
CA LEU A 78 -4.85 20.60 3.53
C LEU A 78 -5.20 21.81 2.65
N GLU A 79 -6.33 22.42 2.96
CA GLU A 79 -6.78 23.69 2.38
C GLU A 79 -6.54 24.82 3.37
N GLY A 80 -6.08 25.99 2.90
CA GLY A 80 -5.83 27.15 3.77
C GLY A 80 -4.46 27.82 3.54
N LYS A 81 -3.88 28.41 4.60
CA LYS A 81 -2.69 29.28 4.54
C LYS A 81 -1.41 28.59 4.05
N LYS A 82 -1.33 27.26 4.15
CA LYS A 82 -0.25 26.42 3.59
C LYS A 82 -0.87 25.24 2.86
N PRO A 83 -1.30 25.42 1.60
CA PRO A 83 -1.89 24.34 0.83
C PRO A 83 -0.85 23.25 0.57
N GLY A 84 -1.25 21.98 0.64
CA GLY A 84 -0.35 20.86 0.40
C GLY A 84 -0.96 19.51 0.71
N TYR A 85 -0.16 18.46 0.51
CA TYR A 85 -0.51 17.07 0.82
C TYR A 85 0.35 16.55 1.96
N TYR A 86 -0.28 15.84 2.88
CA TYR A 86 0.37 15.14 3.97
C TYR A 86 0.18 13.65 3.77
N MET A 87 1.29 12.91 3.77
CA MET A 87 1.27 11.46 3.72
C MET A 87 1.21 10.92 5.14
N MET A 88 0.09 10.28 5.47
CA MET A 88 -0.23 9.84 6.81
C MET A 88 -0.16 8.31 6.88
N PRO A 89 0.78 7.71 7.65
CA PRO A 89 0.85 6.27 7.80
C PRO A 89 -0.38 5.72 8.51
N GLY A 90 -1.05 4.73 7.93
CA GLY A 90 -2.36 4.24 8.36
C GLY A 90 -2.43 3.95 9.86
N LEU A 91 -1.62 3.03 10.37
CA LEU A 91 -1.67 2.65 11.78
C LEU A 91 -1.34 3.80 12.74
N MET A 92 -0.33 4.62 12.43
CA MET A 92 0.04 5.77 13.28
C MET A 92 -1.07 6.83 13.31
N THR A 93 -1.77 6.98 12.18
CA THR A 93 -2.86 7.92 12.00
C THR A 93 -4.11 7.43 12.70
N GLU A 94 -4.43 6.13 12.61
CA GLU A 94 -5.54 5.50 13.34
C GLU A 94 -5.43 5.69 14.84
N LYS A 95 -4.23 5.51 15.40
CA LYS A 95 -3.97 5.67 16.85
C LYS A 95 -4.26 7.09 17.35
N ASN A 96 -4.17 8.11 16.48
CA ASN A 96 -4.31 9.52 16.86
C ASN A 96 -5.26 10.28 15.92
N ILE A 97 -6.30 9.60 15.42
CA ILE A 97 -7.13 10.11 14.32
C ILE A 97 -7.78 11.45 14.63
N ASP A 98 -8.23 11.66 15.86
CA ASP A 98 -8.90 12.90 16.28
C ASP A 98 -7.96 14.11 16.35
N ALA A 99 -6.67 13.87 16.59
CA ALA A 99 -5.66 14.92 16.64
C ALA A 99 -5.08 15.23 15.26
N LEU A 100 -5.07 14.24 14.35
CA LEU A 100 -4.36 14.30 13.08
C LEU A 100 -5.25 14.60 11.88
N ILE A 101 -6.52 14.18 11.90
CA ILE A 101 -7.46 14.34 10.80
C ILE A 101 -8.60 15.28 11.22
N PRO A 102 -8.69 16.49 10.63
CA PRO A 102 -9.74 17.45 10.97
C PRO A 102 -11.06 17.12 10.25
N GLY A 103 -12.17 17.25 10.97
CA GLY A 103 -13.53 17.07 10.43
C GLY A 103 -13.94 15.61 10.25
N ASP A 104 -15.23 15.33 10.41
CA ASP A 104 -15.74 13.95 10.41
C ASP A 104 -15.72 13.31 9.02
N GLU A 105 -15.93 14.11 7.96
CA GLU A 105 -15.85 13.67 6.56
C GLU A 105 -14.47 13.08 6.22
N ASN A 106 -13.38 13.78 6.55
CA ASN A 106 -12.02 13.31 6.30
C ASN A 106 -11.69 12.05 7.13
N LYS A 107 -12.24 11.94 8.35
CA LYS A 107 -12.06 10.74 9.18
C LYS A 107 -12.80 9.54 8.59
N GLU A 108 -13.99 9.75 8.03
CA GLU A 108 -14.74 8.70 7.34
C GLU A 108 -14.05 8.24 6.07
N ASP A 109 -13.57 9.17 5.24
CA ASP A 109 -12.79 8.88 4.05
C ASP A 109 -11.51 8.10 4.38
N PHE A 110 -10.74 8.55 5.38
CA PHE A 110 -9.57 7.83 5.87
C PHE A 110 -9.90 6.37 6.25
N ARG A 111 -10.97 6.15 7.03
CA ARG A 111 -11.37 4.79 7.44
C ARG A 111 -11.77 3.94 6.24
N SER A 112 -12.51 4.51 5.28
CA SER A 112 -12.90 3.86 4.03
C SER A 112 -11.67 3.43 3.21
N VAL A 113 -10.73 4.35 3.01
CA VAL A 113 -9.49 4.13 2.27
C VAL A 113 -8.61 3.06 2.94
N MET A 114 -8.44 3.10 4.26
CA MET A 114 -7.67 2.10 5.00
C MET A 114 -8.33 0.72 4.95
N ALA A 115 -9.65 0.64 5.07
CA ALA A 115 -10.40 -0.61 4.97
C ALA A 115 -10.28 -1.23 3.57
N ASP A 116 -10.48 -0.45 2.52
CA ASP A 116 -10.36 -0.91 1.14
C ASP A 116 -8.93 -1.37 0.80
N THR A 117 -7.93 -0.59 1.22
CA THR A 117 -6.51 -0.90 1.01
C THR A 117 -6.16 -2.25 1.63
N ARG A 118 -6.51 -2.46 2.91
CA ARG A 118 -6.21 -3.73 3.61
C ARG A 118 -6.96 -4.90 3.00
N ARG A 119 -8.21 -4.71 2.56
CA ARG A 119 -8.99 -5.72 1.87
C ARG A 119 -8.32 -6.18 0.57
N LYS A 120 -7.72 -5.25 -0.18
CA LYS A 120 -7.02 -5.55 -1.45
C LYS A 120 -5.64 -6.18 -1.25
N VAL A 121 -4.91 -5.76 -0.22
CA VAL A 121 -3.49 -6.11 -0.07
C VAL A 121 -3.28 -7.37 0.78
N ASN A 122 -4.16 -7.68 1.74
CA ASN A 122 -4.06 -8.88 2.59
C ASN A 122 -4.62 -10.13 1.90
N THR A 123 -4.12 -10.46 0.70
CA THR A 123 -4.52 -11.65 -0.06
C THR A 123 -3.74 -12.91 0.36
N ASP A 124 -2.55 -12.75 0.95
CA ASP A 124 -1.67 -13.83 1.38
C ASP A 124 -1.10 -13.53 2.79
N GLN A 125 -1.03 -14.53 3.66
CA GLN A 125 -0.54 -14.38 5.05
C GLN A 125 0.95 -13.97 5.15
N ARG A 126 1.72 -14.13 4.07
CA ARG A 126 3.12 -13.73 3.95
C ARG A 126 3.28 -12.24 3.63
N ILE A 127 2.20 -11.58 3.21
CA ILE A 127 2.12 -10.14 3.01
C ILE A 127 1.54 -9.53 4.29
N ARG A 128 2.29 -8.65 4.95
CA ARG A 128 1.88 -8.11 6.27
C ARG A 128 2.02 -6.60 6.37
N GLU A 129 1.07 -5.96 7.05
CA GLU A 129 1.22 -4.55 7.42
C GLU A 129 2.31 -4.43 8.49
N VAL A 130 3.20 -3.44 8.37
CA VAL A 130 4.23 -3.17 9.39
C VAL A 130 3.51 -2.78 10.69
N GLU A 131 3.83 -3.45 11.80
CA GLU A 131 3.24 -3.28 13.15
C GLU A 131 1.91 -4.02 13.43
N ARG A 132 1.44 -4.89 12.54
CA ARG A 132 0.30 -5.79 12.81
C ARG A 132 0.68 -7.28 12.79
#